data_AF-A0A8B6CW95-F1
#
_entry.id   AF-A0A8B6CW95-F1
#
_cell.length_a   1.000
_cell.length_b   1.000
_cell.length_c   1.000
_cell.angle_alpha   90.00
_cell.angle_beta   90.00
_cell.angle_gamma   90.00
#
_symmetry.space_group_name_H-M   'P 1'
#
loop_
_entity.id
_entity.type
_entity.pdbx_description
1 polymer ?
#
loop_
_entity_poly.entity_id
_entity_poly.type
_entity_poly.pdbx_seq_one_letter_code
_entity_poly.pdbx_strand_id
1 'polypeptide(L)'
;MGCFESKGRKIFDFKKKSFKNEQNGNIPPSLTEKEKVILVTSWQRLKTDVEKVGVVTFMKLFDSHPEVQDAFLPFQQLSKKDMEQSAILRSHALRVMGTVDKCISRLDTPDKFKELMTNLGQRHLNYNVNEEFIE
;
A
#
# COMPACT_ATOMS: atom_id res chain seq x y z
N MET A 1 0.63 -39.54 26.94
CA MET A 1 0.32 -39.62 25.50
C MET A 1 -0.93 -38.78 25.26
N GLY A 2 -0.75 -37.50 24.95
CA GLY A 2 -1.84 -36.54 24.78
C GLY A 2 -2.15 -36.35 23.30
N CYS A 3 -3.38 -36.68 22.92
CA CYS A 3 -3.98 -36.46 21.61
C CYS A 3 -3.98 -34.96 21.26
N PHE A 4 -3.42 -34.57 20.11
CA PHE A 4 -3.57 -33.22 19.57
C PHE A 4 -4.66 -33.24 18.49
N GLU A 5 -5.82 -32.68 18.81
CA GLU A 5 -6.91 -32.49 17.86
C GLU A 5 -6.49 -31.52 16.74
N SER A 6 -6.48 -32.02 15.51
CA SER A 6 -6.38 -31.19 14.31
C SER A 6 -7.73 -30.52 14.04
N LYS A 7 -7.92 -29.29 14.53
CA LYS A 7 -9.05 -28.45 14.09
C LYS A 7 -8.74 -27.87 12.71
N GLY A 8 -9.49 -28.35 11.72
CA GLY A 8 -9.40 -27.94 10.32
C GLY A 8 -9.52 -26.43 10.15
N ARG A 9 -8.56 -25.86 9.41
CA ARG A 9 -8.64 -24.49 8.91
C ARG A 9 -9.82 -24.39 7.94
N LYS A 10 -10.80 -23.54 8.25
CA LYS A 10 -11.79 -23.11 7.27
C LYS A 10 -11.05 -22.32 6.19
N ILE A 11 -10.86 -22.97 5.05
CA ILE A 11 -10.51 -22.30 3.80
C ILE A 11 -11.69 -21.39 3.49
N PHE A 12 -11.48 -20.07 3.51
CA PHE A 12 -12.48 -19.14 3.00
C PHE A 12 -12.60 -19.36 1.50
N ASP A 13 -13.66 -20.04 1.08
CA ASP A 13 -14.09 -20.12 -0.31
C ASP A 13 -14.53 -18.73 -0.76
N PHE A 14 -13.55 -17.92 -1.20
CA PHE A 14 -13.81 -16.67 -1.91
C PHE A 14 -14.35 -17.05 -3.29
N LYS A 15 -15.67 -17.27 -3.33
CA LYS A 15 -16.46 -17.40 -4.55
C LYS A 15 -16.07 -16.24 -5.46
N LYS A 16 -15.38 -16.58 -6.55
CA LYS A 16 -14.98 -15.77 -7.71
C LYS A 16 -16.06 -14.73 -8.04
N LYS A 17 -16.05 -13.59 -7.34
CA LYS A 17 -16.89 -12.45 -7.70
C LYS A 17 -16.25 -11.87 -8.94
N SER A 18 -16.74 -12.31 -10.10
CA SER A 18 -16.47 -11.66 -11.37
C SER A 18 -16.78 -10.18 -11.17
N PHE A 19 -15.75 -9.34 -11.16
CA PHE A 19 -15.92 -7.90 -11.31
C PHE A 19 -16.69 -7.70 -12.61
N LYS A 20 -17.98 -7.37 -12.50
CA LYS A 20 -18.77 -6.98 -13.67
C LYS A 20 -18.19 -5.64 -14.12
N ASN A 21 -17.64 -5.63 -15.33
CA ASN A 21 -17.30 -4.41 -16.04
C ASN A 21 -18.63 -3.73 -16.42
N GLU A 22 -19.22 -2.97 -15.50
CA GLU A 22 -20.20 -1.95 -15.87
C GLU A 22 -19.43 -0.76 -16.44
N GLN A 23 -19.15 -0.83 -17.73
CA GLN A 23 -18.81 0.36 -18.53
C GLN A 23 -20.11 1.13 -18.74
N ASN A 24 -20.65 1.72 -17.67
CA ASN A 24 -21.56 2.84 -17.81
C ASN A 24 -20.73 3.97 -18.45
N GLY A 25 -21.25 4.67 -19.45
CA GLY A 25 -20.54 5.67 -20.28
C GLY A 25 -20.06 6.94 -19.54
N ASN A 26 -19.52 6.77 -18.34
CA ASN A 26 -18.93 7.78 -17.50
C ASN A 26 -17.41 7.73 -17.73
N ILE A 27 -16.88 8.71 -18.45
CA ILE A 27 -15.44 8.84 -18.66
C ILE A 27 -14.81 8.90 -17.26
N PRO A 28 -13.94 7.95 -16.87
CA PRO A 28 -13.31 8.00 -15.56
C PRO A 28 -12.61 9.36 -15.42
N PRO A 29 -12.70 10.03 -14.26
CA PRO A 29 -12.11 11.34 -14.07
C PRO A 29 -10.62 11.29 -14.42
N SER A 30 -10.22 12.09 -15.40
CA SER A 30 -8.83 12.22 -15.83
C SER A 30 -8.23 13.47 -15.21
N LEU A 31 -6.97 13.37 -14.81
CA LEU A 31 -6.20 14.52 -14.36
C LEU A 31 -6.00 15.50 -15.52
N THR A 32 -6.15 16.79 -15.21
CA THR A 32 -5.76 17.89 -16.09
C THR A 32 -4.23 17.99 -16.19
N GLU A 33 -3.73 18.60 -17.26
CA GLU A 33 -2.28 18.84 -17.40
C GLU A 33 -1.70 19.65 -16.23
N LYS A 34 -2.47 20.61 -15.70
CA LYS A 34 -2.06 21.38 -14.53
C LYS A 34 -1.88 20.51 -13.29
N GLU A 35 -2.78 19.56 -13.05
CA GLU A 35 -2.68 18.63 -11.91
C GLU A 35 -1.51 17.66 -12.08
N LYS A 36 -1.28 17.14 -13.30
CA LYS A 36 -0.11 16.31 -13.59
C LYS A 36 1.20 17.06 -13.30
N VAL A 37 1.30 18.31 -13.73
CA VAL A 37 2.48 19.15 -13.44
C VAL A 37 2.67 19.33 -11.93
N ILE A 38 1.60 19.56 -11.16
CA ILE A 38 1.69 19.66 -9.70
C ILE A 38 2.18 18.35 -9.09
N LEU A 39 1.64 17.21 -9.49
CA LEU A 39 2.07 15.88 -9.01
C LEU A 39 3.55 15.63 -9.29
N VAL A 40 3.99 15.86 -10.53
CA VAL A 40 5.38 15.64 -10.93
C VAL A 40 6.31 16.58 -10.17
N THR A 41 6.01 17.88 -10.15
CA THR A 41 6.90 18.88 -9.51
C THR A 41 6.98 18.72 -8.00
N SER A 42 5.85 18.44 -7.32
CA SER A 42 5.84 18.17 -5.88
C SER A 42 6.60 16.89 -5.53
N TRP A 43 6.42 15.82 -6.32
CA TRP A 43 7.13 14.56 -6.11
C TRP A 43 8.64 14.68 -6.34
N GLN A 44 9.09 15.44 -7.34
CA GLN A 44 10.53 15.68 -7.54
C GLN A 44 11.19 16.33 -6.31
N ARG A 45 10.47 17.19 -5.58
CA ARG A 45 10.98 17.77 -4.32
C ARG A 45 11.05 16.74 -3.20
N LEU A 46 10.04 15.87 -3.07
CA LEU A 46 10.04 14.82 -2.05
C LEU A 46 11.11 13.74 -2.31
N LYS A 47 11.44 13.51 -3.58
CA LYS A 47 12.42 12.49 -3.97
C LYS A 47 13.86 12.77 -3.52
N THR A 48 14.22 14.02 -3.22
CA THR A 48 15.57 14.36 -2.75
C THR A 48 15.92 13.63 -1.46
N ASP A 49 14.91 13.36 -0.63
CA ASP A 49 15.05 12.73 0.68
C ASP A 49 14.06 11.55 0.84
N VAL A 50 13.86 10.78 -0.23
CA VAL A 50 12.77 9.80 -0.35
C VAL A 50 12.75 8.76 0.78
N GLU A 51 13.92 8.34 1.28
CA GLU A 51 14.01 7.41 2.42
C GLU A 51 13.45 8.05 3.68
N LYS A 52 13.90 9.27 4.00
CA LYS A 52 13.46 10.03 5.17
C LYS A 52 11.98 10.36 5.08
N VAL A 53 11.50 10.81 3.92
CA VAL A 53 10.07 11.06 3.67
C VAL A 53 9.28 9.79 3.94
N GLY A 54 9.72 8.66 3.41
CA GLY A 54 9.04 7.39 3.60
C GLY A 54 8.98 6.95 5.07
N VAL A 55 10.08 7.04 5.82
CA VAL A 55 10.09 6.72 7.25
C VAL A 55 9.14 7.65 8.00
N VAL A 56 9.21 8.97 7.78
CA VAL A 56 8.33 9.94 8.44
C VAL A 56 6.85 9.68 8.12
N THR A 57 6.51 9.30 6.88
CA THR A 57 5.15 8.94 6.51
C THR A 57 4.63 7.77 7.35
N PHE A 58 5.41 6.70 7.48
CA PHE A 58 5.00 5.55 8.28
C PHE A 58 4.94 5.84 9.78
N MET A 59 5.90 6.61 10.32
CA MET A 59 5.85 7.03 11.71
C MET A 59 4.57 7.83 12.01
N LYS A 60 4.20 8.77 11.13
CA LYS A 60 2.94 9.52 11.27
C LYS A 60 1.70 8.63 11.13
N LEU A 61 1.73 7.65 10.22
CA LEU A 61 0.64 6.68 10.08
C LEU A 61 0.44 5.92 11.39
N PHE A 62 1.49 5.34 11.97
CA PHE A 62 1.40 4.60 13.23
C PHE A 62 1.10 5.49 14.45
N ASP A 63 1.49 6.76 14.42
CA ASP A 63 1.10 7.74 15.44
C ASP A 63 -0.41 8.00 15.46
N SER A 64 -1.02 8.11 14.27
CA SER A 64 -2.44 8.39 14.10
C SER A 64 -3.33 7.14 14.19
N HIS A 65 -2.80 6.00 13.77
CA HIS A 65 -3.51 4.72 13.67
C HIS A 65 -2.62 3.58 14.22
N PRO A 66 -2.48 3.46 15.55
CA PRO A 66 -1.63 2.44 16.17
C PRO A 66 -2.01 1.00 15.81
N GLU A 67 -3.29 0.74 15.54
CA GLU A 67 -3.81 -0.55 15.10
C GLU A 67 -3.21 -1.00 13.76
N VAL A 68 -2.80 -0.05 12.91
CA VAL A 68 -2.11 -0.34 11.66
C VAL A 68 -0.73 -0.90 11.95
N GLN A 69 0.00 -0.37 12.94
CA GLN A 69 1.29 -0.92 13.36
C GLN A 69 1.17 -2.41 13.76
N ASP A 70 0.12 -2.74 14.49
CA ASP A 70 -0.12 -4.11 14.95
C ASP A 70 -0.46 -5.07 13.80
N ALA A 71 -1.03 -4.57 12.70
CA ALA A 71 -1.25 -5.37 11.49
C ALA A 71 0.07 -5.71 10.76
N PHE A 72 1.14 -4.93 10.96
CA PHE A 72 2.46 -5.24 10.43
C PHE A 72 3.25 -6.12 11.40
N LEU A 73 3.19 -7.44 11.21
CA LEU A 73 3.92 -8.44 12.02
C LEU A 73 5.39 -8.06 12.35
N PRO A 74 6.21 -7.52 11.41
CA PRO A 74 7.60 -7.15 11.72
C PRO A 74 7.76 -5.95 12.66
N PHE A 75 6.70 -5.19 12.93
CA PHE A 75 6.70 -3.96 13.71
C PHE A 75 5.89 -4.03 15.00
N GLN A 76 5.23 -5.18 15.24
CA GLN A 76 4.52 -5.44 16.49
C GLN A 76 5.46 -5.23 17.68
N GLN A 77 4.99 -4.48 18.67
CA GLN A 77 5.69 -4.24 19.95
C GLN A 77 7.04 -3.50 19.85
N LEU A 78 7.46 -3.03 18.67
CA LEU A 78 8.63 -2.15 18.58
C LEU A 78 8.29 -0.76 19.11
N SER A 79 9.20 -0.19 19.90
CA SER A 79 9.10 1.21 20.29
C SER A 79 9.25 2.11 19.06
N LYS A 80 8.67 3.31 19.09
CA LYS A 80 8.79 4.28 17.99
C LYS A 80 10.25 4.59 17.65
N LYS A 81 11.11 4.70 18.68
CA LYS A 81 12.54 4.95 18.51
C LYS A 81 13.25 3.81 17.78
N ASP A 82 12.94 2.56 18.14
CA ASP A 82 13.54 1.40 17.49
C ASP A 82 13.02 1.22 16.06
N MET A 83 11.78 1.64 15.83
CA MET A 83 11.14 1.61 14.53
C MET A 83 11.77 2.61 13.55
N GLU A 84 12.06 3.84 13.97
CA GLU A 84 12.77 4.83 13.15
C GLU A 84 14.13 4.32 12.66
N GLN A 85 14.79 3.48 13.45
CA GLN A 85 16.09 2.89 13.12
C GLN A 85 15.98 1.55 12.36
N SER A 86 14.78 0.98 12.29
CA SER A 86 14.53 -0.34 11.70
C SER A 86 14.88 -0.39 10.22
N ALA A 87 15.82 -1.26 9.86
CA ALA A 87 16.14 -1.55 8.46
C ALA A 87 14.95 -2.14 7.70
N ILE A 88 14.08 -2.87 8.40
CA ILE A 88 12.85 -3.45 7.81
C ILE A 88 11.87 -2.33 7.45
N LEU A 89 11.68 -1.35 8.33
CA LEU A 89 10.83 -0.20 8.04
C LEU A 89 11.40 0.60 6.87
N ARG A 90 12.69 0.94 6.90
CA ARG A 90 13.34 1.69 5.81
C ARG A 90 13.18 1.00 4.46
N SER A 91 13.42 -0.31 4.40
CA SER A 91 13.22 -1.10 3.18
C SER A 91 11.75 -1.12 2.72
N HIS A 92 10.79 -1.22 3.65
CA HIS A 92 9.37 -1.16 3.30
C HIS A 92 8.96 0.23 2.79
N ALA A 93 9.36 1.28 3.51
CA ALA A 93 9.13 2.67 3.13
C ALA A 93 9.65 2.98 1.73
N LEU A 94 10.88 2.54 1.40
CA LEU A 94 11.44 2.70 0.06
C LEU A 94 10.64 1.96 -1.02
N ARG A 95 10.11 0.75 -0.73
CA ARG A 95 9.25 0.04 -1.69
C ARG A 95 7.93 0.77 -1.95
N VAL A 96 7.34 1.37 -0.92
CA VAL A 96 6.12 2.18 -1.05
C VAL A 96 6.41 3.44 -1.85
N MET A 97 7.44 4.21 -1.48
CA MET A 97 7.82 5.42 -2.20
C MET A 97 8.20 5.13 -3.66
N GLY A 98 8.91 4.04 -3.93
CA GLY A 98 9.19 3.59 -5.30
C GLY A 98 7.94 3.16 -6.08
N THR A 99 6.88 2.74 -5.40
CA THR A 99 5.58 2.48 -6.03
C THR A 99 4.88 3.79 -6.39
N VAL A 100 4.91 4.79 -5.50
CA VAL A 100 4.41 6.14 -5.79
C VAL A 100 5.13 6.77 -6.98
N ASP A 101 6.46 6.63 -7.05
CA ASP A 101 7.24 7.12 -8.20
C ASP A 101 6.80 6.46 -9.52
N LYS A 102 6.59 5.13 -9.49
CA LYS A 102 6.07 4.39 -10.66
C LYS A 102 4.69 4.87 -11.06
N CYS A 103 3.79 5.15 -10.12
CA CYS A 103 2.47 5.72 -10.39
C CYS A 103 2.58 7.08 -11.09
N ILE A 104 3.42 7.97 -10.58
CA ILE A 104 3.62 9.32 -11.13
C ILE A 104 4.30 9.28 -12.49
N SER A 105 5.21 8.33 -12.74
CA SER A 105 5.82 8.13 -14.06
C SER A 105 4.86 7.62 -15.13
N ARG A 106 3.65 7.18 -14.74
CA ARG A 106 2.67 6.51 -15.60
C ARG A 106 1.35 7.28 -15.73
N LEU A 107 1.33 8.56 -15.36
CA LEU A 107 0.13 9.41 -15.45
C LEU A 107 -0.45 9.47 -16.87
N ASP A 108 0.39 9.35 -17.90
CA ASP A 108 -0.02 9.34 -19.32
C ASP A 108 -0.18 7.93 -19.91
N THR A 109 -0.05 6.89 -19.09
CA THR A 109 -0.18 5.48 -19.51
C THR A 109 -1.16 4.74 -18.60
N PRO A 110 -2.47 5.00 -18.71
CA PRO A 110 -3.49 4.50 -17.78
C PRO A 110 -3.53 2.97 -17.68
N ASP A 111 -3.28 2.26 -18.77
CA ASP A 111 -3.24 0.78 -18.76
C ASP A 111 -2.09 0.24 -17.90
N LYS A 112 -0.90 0.82 -18.02
CA LYS A 112 0.27 0.45 -17.20
C LYS A 112 0.09 0.83 -15.74
N PHE A 113 -0.61 1.94 -15.47
CA PHE A 113 -0.98 2.33 -14.12
C PHE A 113 -1.95 1.30 -13.51
N LYS A 114 -3.01 0.95 -14.24
CA LYS A 114 -4.01 -0.02 -13.81
C LYS A 114 -3.39 -1.39 -13.54
N GLU A 115 -2.48 -1.85 -14.41
CA GLU A 115 -1.77 -3.11 -14.22
C GLU A 115 -0.92 -3.08 -12.94
N LEU A 116 -0.14 -2.02 -12.72
CA LEU A 116 0.68 -1.83 -11.51
C LEU A 116 -0.18 -1.94 -10.25
N MET A 117 -1.28 -1.18 -10.20
CA MET A 117 -2.14 -1.12 -9.02
C MET A 117 -2.90 -2.42 -8.79
N THR A 118 -3.32 -3.10 -9.86
CA THR A 118 -3.97 -4.42 -9.77
C THR A 118 -3.02 -5.45 -9.15
N ASN A 119 -1.78 -5.52 -9.65
CA ASN A 119 -0.75 -6.43 -9.14
C ASN A 119 -0.33 -6.09 -7.70
N LEU A 120 -0.34 -4.80 -7.34
CA LEU A 120 -0.08 -4.36 -5.97
C LEU A 120 -1.21 -4.81 -5.04
N GLY A 121 -2.47 -4.56 -5.40
CA GLY A 121 -3.64 -4.94 -4.60
C GLY A 121 -3.73 -6.44 -4.36
N GLN A 122 -3.49 -7.26 -5.40
CA GLN A 122 -3.45 -8.73 -5.25
C GLN A 122 -2.43 -9.21 -4.22
N ARG A 123 -1.27 -8.54 -4.11
CA ARG A 123 -0.28 -8.87 -3.07
C ARG A 123 -0.76 -8.47 -1.67
N HIS A 124 -1.51 -7.37 -1.54
CA HIS A 124 -2.04 -6.93 -0.25
C HIS A 124 -3.17 -7.82 0.27
N LEU A 125 -3.94 -8.47 -0.61
CA LEU A 125 -4.89 -9.51 -0.20
C LEU A 125 -4.20 -10.66 0.57
N ASN A 126 -2.97 -11.01 0.19
CA ASN A 126 -2.21 -12.06 0.88
C ASN A 126 -1.66 -11.62 2.24
N TYR A 127 -1.69 -10.33 2.55
CA TYR A 127 -1.19 -9.78 3.81
C TYR A 127 -2.30 -9.61 4.86
N ASN A 128 -3.55 -10.00 4.56
CA ASN A 128 -4.72 -9.79 5.43
C ASN A 128 -4.87 -8.33 5.90
N VAL A 129 -4.49 -7.37 5.04
CA VAL A 129 -4.73 -5.95 5.32
C VAL A 129 -6.25 -5.75 5.30
N ASN A 130 -6.79 -5.21 6.40
CA ASN A 130 -8.19 -4.83 6.47
C ASN A 130 -8.44 -3.69 5.48
N GLU A 131 -9.50 -3.79 4.67
CA GLU A 131 -9.90 -2.75 3.72
C GLU A 131 -10.10 -1.40 4.43
N GLU A 132 -10.48 -1.41 5.70
CA GLU A 132 -10.65 -0.24 6.57
C GLU A 132 -9.38 0.62 6.70
N PHE A 133 -8.19 0.09 6.38
CA PHE A 133 -6.92 0.84 6.45
C PHE A 133 -6.54 1.55 5.14
N ILE A 134 -7.40 1.50 4.11
CA ILE A 134 -7.10 2.00 2.75
C ILE A 134 -7.94 3.24 2.38
N GLU A 135 -8.86 3.69 3.25
CA GLU A 135 -9.73 4.84 3.02
C GLU A 135 -9.13 6.21 3.38
#